data_AF-A0A9P1UYA6-F1
#
_entry.id   AF-A0A9P1UYA6-F1
#
_cell.length_a   1.000
_cell.length_b   1.000
_cell.length_c   1.000
_cell.angle_alpha   90.00
_cell.angle_beta   90.00
_cell.angle_gamma   90.00
#
_symmetry.space_group_name_H-M   'P 1'
#
loop_
_entity.id
_entity.type
_entity.pdbx_description
1 polymer ?
#
loop_
_entity_poly.entity_id
_entity_poly.type
_entity_poly.pdbx_seq_one_letter_code
_entity_poly.pdbx_strand_id
1 'polypeptide(L)' 'MTEKTTSDAQLKANKEWQSKNKEHANYLKSRSAARSFIKNKATLEDLEELEKLIIEGKINHKGMIKDK' A
#
# COMPACT_ATOMS: atom_id res chain seq x y z
N MET A 1 14.33 -2.18 25.77
CA MET A 1 12.87 -2.36 25.90
C MET A 1 12.21 -1.14 25.30
N THR A 2 11.53 -1.24 24.14
CA THR A 2 10.88 -0.08 23.52
C THR A 2 9.54 0.19 24.21
N GLU A 3 9.38 1.38 24.78
CA GLU A 3 8.12 1.79 25.40
C GLU A 3 6.99 1.85 24.37
N LYS A 4 5.81 1.39 24.75
CA LYS A 4 4.62 1.39 23.91
C LYS A 4 4.06 2.81 23.83
N THR A 5 4.29 3.49 22.71
CA THR A 5 3.84 4.88 22.49
C THR A 5 2.34 5.03 22.22
N THR A 6 1.64 3.93 21.90
CA THR A 6 0.21 3.95 21.57
C THR A 6 -0.62 3.38 22.71
N SER A 7 -1.61 4.15 23.18
CA SER A 7 -2.54 3.72 24.23
C SER A 7 -3.46 2.57 23.75
N ASP A 8 -3.90 1.73 24.68
CA ASP A 8 -4.86 0.64 24.40
C ASP A 8 -6.19 1.15 23.82
N ALA A 9 -6.63 2.34 24.26
CA ALA A 9 -7.82 2.98 23.71
C ALA A 9 -7.65 3.34 22.22
N GLN A 10 -6.48 3.84 21.84
CA GLN A 10 -6.16 4.16 20.45
C GLN A 10 -6.06 2.90 19.58
N LEU A 11 -5.50 1.81 20.12
CA LEU A 11 -5.46 0.52 19.43
C LEU A 11 -6.86 -0.03 19.16
N LYS A 12 -7.77 0.07 20.15
CA LYS A 12 -9.16 -0.36 20.00
C LYS A 12 -9.89 0.46 18.92
N ALA A 13 -9.77 1.79 18.98
CA ALA A 13 -10.37 2.69 17.98
C ALA A 13 -9.84 2.41 16.56
N ASN A 14 -8.52 2.20 16.43
CA ASN A 14 -7.92 1.84 15.14
C ASN A 14 -8.46 0.50 14.62
N LYS A 15 -8.61 -0.50 15.49
CA LYS A 15 -9.15 -1.81 15.12
C LYS A 15 -10.60 -1.71 14.65
N GLU A 16 -11.42 -0.91 15.33
CA GLU A 16 -12.82 -0.67 14.93
C GLU A 16 -12.91 0.06 13.59
N TRP A 17 -12.11 1.11 13.37
CA TRP A 17 -12.05 1.81 12.10
C TRP A 17 -11.59 0.88 10.96
N GLN A 18 -10.56 0.06 11.19
CA GLN A 18 -10.08 -0.91 10.20
C GLN A 18 -11.14 -1.97 9.87
N SER A 19 -11.92 -2.43 10.85
CA SER A 19 -13.00 -3.39 10.61
C SER A 19 -14.12 -2.79 9.76
N LYS A 20 -14.45 -1.50 9.96
CA LYS A 20 -15.48 -0.79 9.17
C LYS A 20 -14.98 -0.40 7.78
N ASN A 21 -13.68 -0.16 7.61
CA ASN A 21 -13.06 0.33 6.38
C ASN A 21 -12.06 -0.68 5.81
N LYS A 22 -12.42 -1.96 5.78
CA LYS A 22 -11.49 -3.06 5.47
C LYS A 22 -10.78 -2.88 4.13
N GLU A 23 -11.50 -2.50 3.09
CA GLU A 23 -10.94 -2.29 1.75
C GLU A 23 -9.93 -1.13 1.73
N HIS A 24 -10.31 0.03 2.28
CA HIS A 24 -9.44 1.18 2.33
C HIS A 24 -8.21 0.94 3.22
N ALA A 25 -8.40 0.27 4.37
CA ALA A 25 -7.31 -0.13 5.24
C ALA A 25 -6.34 -1.09 4.54
N ASN A 26 -6.85 -2.05 3.77
CA ASN A 26 -6.03 -2.95 2.97
C ASN A 26 -5.28 -2.19 1.87
N TYR A 27 -5.93 -1.27 1.16
CA TYR A 27 -5.27 -0.39 0.19
C TYR A 27 -4.09 0.37 0.82
N LEU A 28 -4.29 0.98 2.00
CA LEU A 28 -3.23 1.70 2.69
C LEU A 28 -2.07 0.78 3.12
N LYS A 29 -2.37 -0.43 3.62
CA LYS A 29 -1.36 -1.44 3.97
C LYS A 29 -0.54 -1.83 2.76
N SER A 30 -1.19 -2.20 1.66
CA SER A 30 -0.52 -2.57 0.41
C SER A 30 0.34 -1.43 -0.13
N ARG A 31 -0.17 -0.19 -0.11
CA ARG A 31 0.55 1.00 -0.57
C ARG A 31 1.82 1.26 0.26
N SER A 32 1.72 1.20 1.58
CA SER A 32 2.87 1.42 2.47
C SER A 32 3.90 0.29 2.36
N ALA A 33 3.44 -0.95 2.25
CA ALA A 33 4.31 -2.11 2.05
C ALA A 33 5.09 -2.00 0.72
N ALA A 34 4.40 -1.71 -0.39
CA ALA A 34 5.03 -1.54 -1.70
C ALA A 34 6.08 -0.42 -1.68
N ARG A 35 5.77 0.74 -1.08
CA ARG A 35 6.74 1.85 -0.93
C ARG A 35 7.98 1.42 -0.17
N SER A 36 7.81 0.73 0.96
CA SER A 36 8.95 0.29 1.76
C SER A 36 9.76 -0.79 1.05
N PHE A 37 9.12 -1.67 0.28
CA PHE A 37 9.80 -2.70 -0.47
C PHE A 37 10.71 -2.07 -1.54
N ILE A 38 10.13 -1.23 -2.40
CA ILE A 38 10.87 -0.50 -3.45
C ILE A 38 12.04 0.30 -2.87
N LYS A 39 11.83 0.98 -1.74
CA LYS A 39 12.85 1.87 -1.18
C LYS A 39 14.00 1.13 -0.48
N ASN A 40 13.70 0.05 0.24
CA ASN A 40 14.61 -0.49 1.24
C ASN A 40 14.98 -1.97 1.04
N LYS A 41 14.26 -2.71 0.19
CA LYS A 41 14.39 -4.18 0.09
C LYS A 41 14.58 -4.71 -1.32
N ALA A 42 14.00 -4.05 -2.32
CA ALA A 42 14.00 -4.52 -3.70
C ALA A 42 15.43 -4.64 -4.26
N THR A 43 15.68 -5.71 -5.01
CA THR A 43 16.89 -5.83 -5.84
C THR A 43 16.75 -5.03 -7.13
N LEU A 44 17.82 -4.98 -7.93
CA LEU A 44 17.74 -4.33 -9.24
C LEU A 44 16.72 -5.03 -10.15
N GLU A 45 16.71 -6.36 -10.16
CA GLU A 45 15.78 -7.17 -10.94
C GLU A 45 14.33 -6.92 -10.52
N ASP A 46 14.06 -6.84 -9.21
CA ASP A 46 12.73 -6.50 -8.69
C ASP A 46 12.26 -5.12 -9.19
N LEU A 47 13.16 -4.12 -9.19
CA LEU A 47 12.83 -2.77 -9.62
C LEU A 47 12.52 -2.73 -11.12
N GLU A 48 13.28 -3.46 -11.94
CA GLU A 48 13.05 -3.58 -13.38
C GLU A 48 11.72 -4.27 -13.70
N GLU A 49 11.37 -5.33 -12.97
CA GLU A 49 10.08 -6.00 -13.10
C GLU A 49 8.92 -5.05 -12.71
N LEU A 50 9.04 -4.40 -11.56
CA LEU A 50 8.02 -3.47 -11.05
C LEU A 50 7.82 -2.29 -12.00
N GLU A 51 8.87 -1.77 -12.63
CA GLU A 51 8.75 -0.70 -13.61
C GLU A 51 7.90 -1.12 -14.82
N LYS A 52 8.12 -2.34 -15.35
CA LYS A 52 7.31 -2.90 -16.44
C LYS A 52 5.84 -3.01 -16.04
N LEU A 53 5.56 -3.54 -14.85
CA LEU A 53 4.20 -3.67 -14.32
C LEU A 53 3.52 -2.29 -14.14
N ILE A 54 4.26 -1.26 -13.70
CA ILE A 54 3.74 0.10 -13.56
C ILE A 54 3.40 0.71 -14.92
N ILE A 55 4.23 0.49 -15.94
CA ILE A 55 3.97 0.98 -17.30
C ILE A 55 2.69 0.36 -17.84
N GLU A 56 2.55 -0.97 -17.76
CA GLU A 56 1.36 -1.69 -18.19
C GLU A 56 0.10 -1.20 -17.46
N GLY A 57 0.17 -1.08 -16.13
CA GLY A 57 -0.93 -0.57 -15.32
C GLY A 57 -1.36 0.85 -15.70
N LYS A 58 -0.41 1.74 -16.02
CA LYS A 58 -0.71 3.11 -16.48
C LYS A 58 -1.35 3.13 -17.86
N ILE A 59 -0.94 2.25 -18.78
CA ILE A 59 -1.56 2.14 -20.11
C ILE A 59 -3.01 1.72 -19.96
N ASN A 60 -3.26 0.65 -19.20
CA ASN A 60 -4.61 0.14 -18.93
C ASN A 60 -5.48 1.23 -18.28
N HIS A 61 -4.95 1.93 -17.27
CA HIS A 61 -5.68 3.01 -16.60
C HIS A 61 -6.00 4.19 -17.54
N LYS A 62 -5.05 4.58 -18.41
CA LYS A 62 -5.30 5.62 -19.43
C LYS A 62 -6.35 5.18 -20.45
N GLY A 63 -6.38 3.90 -20.83
CA GLY A 63 -7.44 3.33 -21.67
C GLY A 63 -8.82 3.48 -21.02
N MET A 64 -8.94 3.11 -19.75
CA MET A 64 -10.19 3.24 -18.98
C MET A 64 -10.70 4.68 -18.83
N ILE A 65 -9.81 5.69 -18.93
CA ILE A 65 -10.20 7.11 -18.91
C ILE A 65 -10.69 7.56 -20.28
N LYS A 66 -10.19 7.00 -21.39
CA LYS A 66 -10.64 7.35 -22.74
C LYS A 66 -12.02 6.79 -23.09
N ASP A 67 -12.41 5.68 -22.47
CA ASP A 67 -13.70 5.01 -22.68
C ASP A 67 -14.83 5.55 -21.78
N LYS A 68 -14.55 6.58 -20.97
CA LYS A 68 -15.51 7.29 -20.11
C LYS A 68 -15.88 8.65 -20.69
#